data_AF-A0A935R7W3-F1
#
_entry.id   AF-A0A935R7W3-F1
#
_cell.length_a   1.000
_cell.length_b   1.000
_cell.length_c   1.000
_cell.angle_alpha   90.00
_cell.angle_beta   90.00
_cell.angle_gamma   90.00
#
_symmetry.space_group_name_H-M   'P 1'
#
loop_
_entity.id
_entity.type
_entity.pdbx_description
1 polymer ?
#
loop_
_entity_poly.entity_id
_entity_poly.type
_entity_poly.pdbx_seq_one_letter_code
_entity_poly.pdbx_strand_id
1 'polypeptide(L)' 'MRAKVLPKVRAADFDALAPRAFYATNTQTAVRLVLVQGKSQTQAANLMGMSVYSVHRATKRFLARMAATITAR' A
#
# COMPACT_ATOMS: atom_id res chain seq x y z
N MET A 1 -7.35 -14.57 16.52
CA MET A 1 -6.98 -13.22 16.04
C MET A 1 -7.61 -12.98 14.67
N ARG A 2 -8.55 -12.04 14.53
CA ARG A 2 -9.18 -11.72 13.23
C ARG A 2 -8.16 -11.02 12.33
N ALA A 3 -7.76 -11.64 11.23
CA ALA A 3 -7.00 -10.95 10.18
C ALA A 3 -7.87 -9.81 9.64
N LYS A 4 -7.50 -8.55 9.95
CA LYS A 4 -8.11 -7.38 9.31
C LYS A 4 -7.81 -7.48 7.82
N VAL A 5 -8.80 -7.89 7.03
CA VAL A 5 -8.71 -7.95 5.58
C VAL A 5 -8.52 -6.51 5.08
N LEU A 6 -7.33 -6.24 4.53
CA LEU A 6 -7.05 -4.96 3.90
C LEU A 6 -7.85 -4.87 2.59
N PRO A 7 -8.41 -3.70 2.26
CA PRO A 7 -9.15 -3.52 1.03
C PRO A 7 -8.24 -3.81 -0.17
N LYS A 8 -8.68 -4.70 -1.06
CA LYS A 8 -7.98 -4.98 -2.31
C LYS A 8 -8.18 -3.79 -3.26
N VAL A 9 -7.09 -3.18 -3.68
CA VAL A 9 -7.06 -2.08 -4.67
C VAL A 9 -6.69 -2.69 -6.02
N ARG A 10 -7.38 -2.29 -7.10
CA ARG A 10 -7.01 -2.76 -8.44
C ARG A 10 -5.65 -2.18 -8.84
N ALA A 11 -4.89 -2.93 -9.64
CA ALA A 11 -3.57 -2.48 -10.08
C ALA A 11 -3.64 -1.13 -10.82
N ALA A 12 -4.66 -0.93 -11.67
CA ALA A 12 -4.85 0.32 -12.40
C ALA A 12 -5.10 1.52 -11.47
N ASP A 13 -5.97 1.34 -10.47
CA ASP A 13 -6.25 2.39 -9.47
C ASP A 13 -5.00 2.69 -8.63
N PHE A 14 -4.23 1.66 -8.30
CA PHE A 14 -2.96 1.81 -7.61
C PHE A 14 -1.95 2.62 -8.42
N ASP A 15 -1.75 2.28 -9.70
CA ASP A 15 -0.78 2.94 -10.58
C ASP A 15 -1.21 4.38 -10.91
N ALA A 16 -2.51 4.66 -10.97
CA ALA A 16 -3.04 6.02 -11.13
C ALA A 16 -2.81 6.91 -9.89
N LEU A 17 -2.79 6.31 -8.70
CA LEU A 17 -2.70 7.03 -7.41
C LEU A 17 -1.32 7.00 -6.76
N ALA A 18 -0.42 6.13 -7.22
CA ALA A 18 0.96 6.01 -6.77
C ALA A 18 1.91 6.69 -7.76
N PRO A 19 2.00 8.03 -7.79
CA PRO A 19 3.04 8.68 -8.56
C PRO A 19 4.40 8.19 -8.05
N ARG A 20 5.20 7.65 -8.97
CA ARG A 20 6.56 7.12 -8.73
C ARG A 20 7.45 8.07 -7.90
N ALA A 21 7.16 9.37 -7.88
CA ALA A 21 7.89 10.39 -7.14
C ALA A 21 7.62 10.43 -5.63
N PHE A 22 6.54 9.82 -5.12
CA PHE A 22 6.11 10.01 -3.71
C PHE A 22 6.65 8.97 -2.72
N TYR A 23 7.13 7.83 -3.22
CA TYR A 23 7.64 6.76 -2.37
C TYR A 23 9.00 6.32 -2.88
N ALA A 24 9.88 5.93 -1.96
CA ALA A 24 11.02 5.10 -2.34
C ALA A 24 10.50 3.84 -3.06
N THR A 25 11.20 3.39 -4.09
CA THR A 25 10.80 2.26 -4.96
C THR A 25 10.42 1.02 -4.14
N ASN A 26 11.17 0.75 -3.06
CA ASN A 26 10.90 -0.38 -2.15
C ASN A 26 9.60 -0.19 -1.37
N THR A 27 9.28 1.04 -0.95
CA THR A 27 8.03 1.35 -0.23
C THR A 27 6.82 1.24 -1.15
N GLN A 28 6.91 1.74 -2.39
CA GLN A 28 5.83 1.60 -3.36
C GLN A 28 5.53 0.12 -3.65
N THR A 29 6.59 -0.67 -3.83
CA THR A 29 6.47 -2.11 -4.07
C THR A 29 5.86 -2.82 -2.86
N ALA A 30 6.28 -2.49 -1.63
CA ALA A 30 5.68 -3.03 -0.41
C ALA A 30 4.17 -2.74 -0.32
N VAL A 31 3.73 -1.50 -0.61
CA VAL A 31 2.31 -1.16 -0.58
C VAL A 31 1.54 -1.92 -1.68
N ARG A 32 2.13 -2.07 -2.87
CA ARG A 32 1.52 -2.83 -3.97
C ARG A 32 1.31 -4.30 -3.62
N LEU A 33 2.30 -4.94 -2.98
CA LEU A 33 2.19 -6.31 -2.49
C LEU A 33 1.00 -6.48 -1.52
N VAL A 34 0.79 -5.49 -0.66
CA VAL A 34 -0.28 -5.53 0.34
C VAL A 34 -1.65 -5.27 -0.28
N LEU A 35 -1.81 -4.17 -1.02
CA LEU A 35 -3.11 -3.72 -1.49
C LEU A 35 -3.57 -4.39 -2.79
N VAL A 36 -2.65 -4.72 -3.68
CA VAL A 36 -3.00 -5.31 -4.99
C VAL A 36 -2.87 -6.83 -4.94
N GLN A 37 -1.78 -7.35 -4.37
CA GLN A 37 -1.53 -8.79 -4.32
C GLN A 37 -2.09 -9.48 -3.07
N GLY A 38 -2.65 -8.72 -2.12
CA GLY A 38 -3.26 -9.26 -0.90
C GLY A 38 -2.29 -9.94 0.06
N LYS A 39 -0.97 -9.67 -0.05
CA LYS A 39 0.03 -10.17 0.90
C LYS A 39 -0.13 -9.52 2.26
N SER A 40 0.27 -10.21 3.32
CA SER A 40 0.31 -9.60 4.65
C SER A 40 1.39 -8.50 4.73
N GLN A 41 1.21 -7.54 5.64
CA GLN A 41 2.22 -6.49 5.87
C GLN A 41 3.57 -7.10 6.27
N THR A 42 3.56 -8.20 7.03
CA THR A 42 4.76 -8.95 7.42
C THR A 42 5.46 -9.57 6.21
N GLN A 43 4.70 -10.19 5.29
CA GLN A 43 5.28 -10.77 4.07
C GLN A 43 5.89 -9.69 3.18
N ALA A 44 5.19 -8.55 3.00
CA ALA A 44 5.69 -7.44 2.21
C ALA A 44 6.94 -6.80 2.83
N ALA A 45 6.97 -6.67 4.15
CA ALA A 45 8.12 -6.18 4.91
C ALA A 45 9.36 -7.07 4.72
N ASN A 46 9.19 -8.39 4.87
CA ASN A 46 10.27 -9.37 4.69
C ASN A 46 10.82 -9.36 3.26
N LEU A 47 9.94 -9.31 2.24
CA LEU A 47 10.36 -9.28 0.84
C LEU A 47 11.12 -8.01 0.46
N MET A 48 10.80 -6.89 1.10
CA MET A 48 11.36 -5.57 0.78
C MET A 48 12.49 -5.14 1.73
N GLY A 49 12.88 -6.01 2.69
CA GLY A 49 13.93 -5.71 3.66
C GLY A 49 13.64 -4.50 4.55
N MET A 50 12.37 -4.28 4.93
CA MET A 50 11.95 -3.11 5.71
C MET A 50 11.08 -3.49 6.90
N SER A 51 10.90 -2.56 7.84
CA SER A 51 10.06 -2.83 9.02
C SER A 51 8.58 -2.90 8.67
N VAL A 52 7.85 -3.79 9.34
CA VAL A 52 6.38 -3.92 9.21
C VAL A 52 5.68 -2.59 9.50
N TYR A 53 6.21 -1.82 10.45
CA TYR A 53 5.71 -0.47 10.78
C TYR A 53 5.80 0.48 9.58
N SER A 54 6.89 0.45 8.83
CA SER A 54 7.07 1.28 7.63
C SER A 54 6.06 0.92 6.54
N VAL A 55 5.85 -0.37 6.31
CA VAL A 55 4.82 -0.87 5.38
C VAL A 55 3.43 -0.40 5.83
N HIS A 56 3.10 -0.57 7.11
CA HIS A 56 1.82 -0.17 7.67
C HIS A 56 1.55 1.33 7.48
N ARG A 57 2.54 2.18 7.81
CA ARG A 57 2.45 3.63 7.66
C ARG A 57 2.29 4.04 6.19
N ALA A 58 3.03 3.41 5.29
CA ALA A 58 2.95 3.67 3.86
C ALA A 58 1.58 3.28 3.28
N THR A 59 1.08 2.10 3.64
CA THR A 59 -0.26 1.61 3.24
C THR A 59 -1.36 2.55 3.72
N LYS A 60 -1.32 2.99 4.99
CA LYS A 60 -2.29 3.96 5.51
C LYS A 60 -2.27 5.29 4.75
N ARG A 61 -1.08 5.83 4.48
CA ARG A 61 -0.92 7.08 3.71
C ARG A 61 -1.49 6.95 2.30
N PHE A 62 -1.25 5.82 1.64
CA PHE A 62 -1.79 5.56 0.32
C PHE A 62 -3.32 5.53 0.35
N LEU A 63 -3.91 4.78 1.29
CA LEU A 63 -5.38 4.70 1.43
C LEU A 63 -6.01 6.05 1.77
N ALA A 64 -5.38 6.85 2.64
CA ALA A 64 -5.86 8.20 2.96
C ALA A 64 -5.87 9.11 1.71
N ARG A 65 -4.84 8.99 0.85
CA ARG A 65 -4.77 9.74 -0.40
C ARG A 65 -5.79 9.26 -1.41
N MET A 66 -6.00 7.95 -1.51
CA MET A 66 -7.06 7.37 -2.34
C MET A 66 -8.43 7.89 -1.92
N ALA A 67 -8.72 7.89 -0.62
CA ALA A 67 -9.95 8.47 -0.08
C ALA A 67 -10.08 9.96 -0.42
N ALA A 68 -9.02 10.76 -0.21
CA ALA A 68 -9.05 12.18 -0.55
C ALA A 68 -9.26 12.44 -2.06
N THR A 69 -8.69 11.60 -2.93
CA THR A 69 -8.86 11.72 -4.39
C THR A 69 -10.27 11.32 -4.84
N ILE A 70 -10.88 10.35 -4.15
CA ILE A 70 -12.29 9.96 -4.38
C ILE A 70 -13.22 11.07 -3.89
N THR A 71 -12.97 11.66 -2.72
CA THR A 71 -13.80 12.74 -2.15
C THR A 71 -13.66 14.06 -2.89
N ALA A 72 -12.53 14.31 -3.57
CA ALA A 72 -12.31 15.52 -4.37
C ALA A 72 -12.94 15.46 -5.79
N ARG A 73 -13.62 14.36 -6.13
CA ARG A 73 -14.35 14.14 -7.39
C ARG A 73 -15.85 14.23 -7.14
#